data_AF-A0AAV7D6E9-F1
#
_entry.id   AF-A0AAV7D6E9-F1
#
_cell.length_a   1.000
_cell.length_b   1.000
_cell.length_c   1.000
_cell.angle_alpha   90.00
_cell.angle_beta   90.00
_cell.angle_gamma   90.00
#
_symmetry.space_group_name_H-M   'P 1'
#
loop_
_entity.id
_entity.type
_entity.pdbx_description
1 polymer ?
#
loop_
_entity_poly.entity_id
_entity_poly.type
_entity_poly.pdbx_seq_one_letter_code
_entity_poly.pdbx_strand_id
1 'polypeptide(L)'
;MIPFDPLLITLAEGLKETRHPYTFVSQEGFKELLMVPSAADKALPILPKVAAALKGALVHADGGVFERGLNGLVQLSAVVGPALNTHLKNLLTSLSKRLMDRKYKDGVTSALQKLEQYGGKESLGIIKSKIPTYCSIYS
;
A
#
# COMPACT_ATOMS: atom_id res chain seq x y z
N MET A 1 -12.03 -22.71 1.63
CA MET A 1 -11.00 -21.70 1.96
C MET A 1 -10.71 -20.92 0.70
N ILE A 2 -10.88 -19.60 0.69
CA ILE A 2 -10.63 -18.78 -0.50
C ILE A 2 -9.10 -18.70 -0.74
N PRO A 3 -8.61 -18.98 -1.95
CA PRO A 3 -7.19 -18.88 -2.25
C PRO A 3 -6.75 -17.41 -2.35
N PHE A 4 -5.60 -17.07 -1.77
CA PHE A 4 -4.99 -15.73 -1.89
C PHE A 4 -4.18 -15.58 -3.17
N ASP A 5 -3.60 -16.67 -3.67
CA ASP A 5 -2.96 -16.73 -4.99
C ASP A 5 -3.93 -17.38 -5.99
N PRO A 6 -4.29 -16.73 -7.11
CA PRO A 6 -3.87 -15.39 -7.54
C PRO A 6 -4.76 -14.25 -7.04
N LEU A 7 -5.83 -14.54 -6.28
CA LEU A 7 -6.93 -13.60 -6.04
C LEU A 7 -6.49 -12.24 -5.46
N LEU A 8 -5.65 -12.22 -4.41
CA LEU A 8 -5.18 -10.97 -3.80
C LEU A 8 -4.33 -10.15 -4.79
N ILE A 9 -3.56 -10.82 -5.65
CA ILE A 9 -2.76 -10.18 -6.69
C ILE A 9 -3.69 -9.55 -7.73
N THR A 10 -4.67 -10.31 -8.22
CA THR A 10 -5.65 -9.82 -9.20
C THR A 10 -6.42 -8.61 -8.68
N LEU A 11 -6.84 -8.65 -7.42
CA LEU A 11 -7.53 -7.53 -6.77
C LEU A 11 -6.62 -6.30 -6.63
N ALA A 12 -5.34 -6.51 -6.28
CA ALA A 12 -4.35 -5.43 -6.21
C ALA A 12 -4.10 -4.78 -7.59
N GLU A 13 -4.00 -5.60 -8.65
CA GLU A 13 -3.88 -5.11 -10.03
C GLU A 13 -5.13 -4.34 -10.46
N GLY A 14 -6.30 -4.81 -10.05
CA GLY A 14 -7.61 -4.19 -10.29
C GLY A 14 -7.80 -2.83 -9.63
N LEU A 15 -6.95 -2.41 -8.68
CA LEU A 15 -6.99 -1.05 -8.12
C LEU A 15 -6.73 0.05 -9.18
N LYS A 16 -6.12 -0.33 -10.30
CA LYS A 16 -5.93 0.53 -11.48
C LYS A 16 -7.20 0.69 -12.32
N GLU A 17 -8.20 -0.15 -12.14
CA GLU A 17 -9.44 -0.07 -12.92
C GLU A 17 -10.20 1.21 -12.61
N THR A 18 -10.80 1.78 -13.66
CA THR A 18 -11.56 3.05 -13.61
C THR A 18 -13.04 2.87 -13.98
N ARG A 19 -13.43 1.66 -14.41
CA ARG A 19 -14.78 1.35 -14.87
C ARG A 19 -15.57 0.63 -13.79
N HIS A 20 -16.79 1.09 -13.54
CA HIS A 20 -17.75 0.36 -12.72
C HIS A 20 -18.21 -0.92 -13.47
N PRO A 21 -18.36 -2.08 -12.78
CA PRO A 21 -18.19 -2.31 -11.34
C PRO A 21 -16.77 -2.71 -10.90
N TYR A 22 -15.82 -2.88 -11.81
CA TYR A 22 -14.48 -3.41 -11.53
C TYR A 22 -13.71 -2.61 -10.47
N THR A 23 -13.85 -1.28 -10.48
CA THR A 23 -13.25 -0.41 -9.44
C THR A 23 -13.79 -0.71 -8.04
N PHE A 24 -15.08 -0.99 -7.89
CA PHE A 24 -15.71 -1.29 -6.60
C PHE A 24 -15.32 -2.70 -6.13
N VAL A 25 -15.46 -3.69 -7.01
CA VAL A 25 -15.12 -5.09 -6.72
C VAL A 25 -13.67 -5.24 -6.29
N SER A 26 -12.74 -4.57 -6.99
CA SER A 26 -11.31 -4.67 -6.66
C SER A 26 -10.98 -4.04 -5.31
N GLN A 27 -11.61 -2.92 -4.96
CA GLN A 27 -11.37 -2.24 -3.68
C GLN A 27 -11.93 -3.02 -2.49
N GLU A 28 -13.23 -3.33 -2.52
CA GLU A 28 -13.86 -4.04 -1.41
C GLU A 28 -13.33 -5.46 -1.31
N GLY A 29 -13.13 -6.15 -2.44
CA GLY A 29 -12.54 -7.48 -2.45
C GLY A 29 -11.13 -7.51 -1.87
N PHE A 30 -10.27 -6.53 -2.21
CA PHE A 30 -8.91 -6.45 -1.66
C PHE A 30 -8.95 -6.26 -0.14
N LYS A 31 -9.79 -5.33 0.33
CA LYS A 31 -9.98 -5.04 1.75
C LYS A 31 -10.54 -6.25 2.51
N GLU A 32 -11.60 -6.86 2.02
CA GLU A 32 -12.25 -8.03 2.63
C GLU A 32 -11.32 -9.21 2.73
N LEU A 33 -10.56 -9.49 1.66
CA LEU A 33 -9.61 -10.61 1.66
C LEU A 33 -8.51 -10.41 2.71
N LEU A 34 -8.04 -9.17 2.90
CA LEU A 34 -7.07 -8.80 3.93
C LEU A 34 -7.63 -8.86 5.37
N MET A 35 -8.95 -8.85 5.57
CA MET A 35 -9.58 -8.95 6.90
C MET A 35 -9.84 -10.41 7.34
N VAL A 36 -9.61 -11.40 6.47
CA VAL A 36 -9.83 -12.81 6.79
C VAL A 36 -8.82 -13.29 7.85
N PRO A 37 -9.21 -14.20 8.77
CA PRO A 37 -8.26 -14.85 9.68
C PRO A 37 -7.05 -15.45 8.94
N SER A 38 -5.87 -15.26 9.50
CA SER A 38 -4.58 -15.67 8.90
C SER A 38 -4.30 -15.02 7.54
N ALA A 39 -4.84 -13.83 7.25
CA ALA A 39 -4.51 -13.10 6.03
C ALA A 39 -3.01 -12.82 5.90
N ALA A 40 -2.32 -12.52 7.01
CA ALA A 40 -0.88 -12.32 7.03
C ALA A 40 -0.13 -13.56 6.50
N ASP A 41 -0.38 -14.74 7.07
CA ASP A 41 0.27 -16.00 6.69
C ASP A 41 0.09 -16.34 5.20
N LYS A 42 -1.04 -15.94 4.63
CA LYS A 42 -1.38 -16.17 3.22
C LYS A 42 -0.84 -15.08 2.28
N ALA A 43 -0.72 -13.85 2.76
CA ALA A 43 -0.21 -12.73 1.98
C ALA A 43 1.32 -12.75 1.91
N LEU A 44 2.01 -13.19 2.96
CA LEU A 44 3.48 -13.22 3.03
C LEU A 44 4.15 -13.94 1.82
N PRO A 45 3.72 -15.15 1.41
CA PRO A 45 4.33 -15.85 0.27
C PRO A 45 4.18 -15.12 -1.07
N ILE A 46 3.14 -14.30 -1.23
CA ILE A 46 2.84 -13.54 -2.45
C ILE A 46 3.14 -12.05 -2.34
N LEU A 47 3.68 -11.61 -1.19
CA LEU A 47 3.94 -10.21 -0.88
C LEU A 47 4.75 -9.47 -1.96
N PRO A 48 5.80 -10.06 -2.57
CA PRO A 48 6.52 -9.39 -3.64
C PRO A 48 5.64 -9.06 -4.85
N LYS A 49 4.72 -9.95 -5.22
CA LYS A 49 3.79 -9.77 -6.35
C LYS A 49 2.74 -8.71 -6.03
N VAL A 50 2.16 -8.75 -4.83
CA VAL A 50 1.18 -7.76 -4.37
C VAL A 50 1.81 -6.37 -4.27
N ALA A 51 3.03 -6.26 -3.73
CA ALA A 51 3.77 -4.99 -3.67
C ALA A 51 4.05 -4.43 -5.07
N ALA A 52 4.39 -5.28 -6.05
CA ALA A 52 4.57 -4.87 -7.44
C ALA A 52 3.27 -4.35 -8.06
N ALA A 53 2.14 -5.03 -7.82
CA ALA A 53 0.83 -4.60 -8.29
C ALA A 53 0.44 -3.22 -7.72
N LEU A 54 0.60 -3.03 -6.39
CA LEU A 54 0.37 -1.75 -5.73
C LEU A 54 1.28 -0.64 -6.26
N LYS A 55 2.56 -0.94 -6.52
CA LYS A 55 3.48 0.02 -7.14
C LYS A 55 2.92 0.54 -8.47
N GLY A 56 2.30 -0.34 -9.27
CA GLY A 56 1.66 0.04 -10.53
C GLY A 56 0.55 1.09 -10.35
N ALA A 57 -0.28 0.95 -9.32
CA ALA A 57 -1.30 1.96 -8.98
C ALA A 57 -0.68 3.27 -8.45
N LEU A 58 0.38 3.18 -7.62
CA LEU A 58 1.04 4.35 -7.03
C LEU A 58 1.80 5.23 -8.03
N VAL A 59 2.24 4.68 -9.16
CA VAL A 59 2.90 5.45 -10.23
C VAL A 59 1.94 5.90 -11.33
N HIS A 60 0.67 5.53 -11.23
CA HIS A 60 -0.32 5.86 -12.23
C HIS A 60 -0.57 7.37 -12.29
N ALA A 61 -0.83 7.91 -13.49
CA ALA A 61 -1.05 9.34 -13.69
C ALA A 61 -2.37 9.82 -13.06
N ASP A 62 -3.43 9.01 -13.21
CA ASP A 62 -4.75 9.25 -12.62
C ASP A 62 -4.68 9.30 -11.09
N GLY A 63 -5.19 10.40 -10.52
CA GLY A 63 -5.19 10.65 -9.08
C GLY A 63 -6.06 9.68 -8.27
N GLY A 64 -7.21 9.27 -8.81
CA GLY A 64 -8.09 8.33 -8.13
C GLY A 64 -7.48 6.92 -8.08
N VAL A 65 -6.77 6.51 -9.14
CA VAL A 65 -5.99 5.25 -9.12
C VAL A 65 -4.88 5.33 -8.07
N PHE A 66 -4.17 6.45 -8.02
CA PHE A 66 -3.13 6.68 -7.02
C PHE A 66 -3.68 6.55 -5.59
N GLU A 67 -4.80 7.23 -5.27
CA GLU A 67 -5.43 7.20 -3.95
C GLU A 67 -5.89 5.79 -3.57
N ARG A 68 -6.44 5.02 -4.51
CA ARG A 68 -6.79 3.61 -4.29
C ARG A 68 -5.56 2.76 -4.00
N GLY A 69 -4.48 2.96 -4.75
CA GLY A 69 -3.19 2.30 -4.50
C GLY A 69 -2.60 2.65 -3.13
N LEU A 70 -2.73 3.91 -2.71
CA LEU A 70 -2.28 4.39 -1.40
C LEU A 70 -3.08 3.75 -0.26
N ASN A 71 -4.40 3.67 -0.40
CA ASN A 71 -5.26 2.99 0.56
C ASN A 71 -4.94 1.49 0.63
N GLY A 72 -4.80 0.82 -0.52
CA GLY A 72 -4.40 -0.59 -0.58
C GLY A 72 -3.05 -0.86 0.07
N LEU A 73 -2.08 0.05 -0.09
CA LEU A 73 -0.77 -0.04 0.58
C LEU A 73 -0.90 0.02 2.11
N VAL A 74 -1.70 0.95 2.63
CA VAL A 74 -1.95 1.06 4.07
C VAL A 74 -2.63 -0.20 4.61
N GLN A 75 -3.64 -0.71 3.91
CA GLN A 75 -4.34 -1.94 4.29
C GLN A 75 -3.41 -3.14 4.31
N LEU A 76 -2.58 -3.31 3.28
CA LEU A 76 -1.59 -4.38 3.24
C LEU A 76 -0.60 -4.26 4.40
N SER A 77 -0.10 -3.05 4.66
CA SER A 77 0.83 -2.80 5.77
C SER A 77 0.22 -3.15 7.13
N ALA A 78 -1.07 -2.91 7.35
CA ALA A 78 -1.75 -3.27 8.59
C ALA A 78 -1.77 -4.79 8.83
N VAL A 79 -1.77 -5.59 7.75
CA VAL A 79 -1.84 -7.05 7.81
C VAL A 79 -0.46 -7.69 7.90
N VAL A 80 0.48 -7.27 7.05
CA VAL A 80 1.82 -7.92 6.98
C VAL A 80 2.86 -7.23 7.86
N GLY A 81 2.56 -6.02 8.36
CA GLY A 81 3.40 -5.28 9.28
C GLY A 81 4.85 -5.09 8.79
N PRO A 82 5.86 -5.41 9.61
CA PRO A 82 7.27 -5.22 9.27
C PRO A 82 7.74 -5.98 8.01
N ALA A 83 7.05 -7.05 7.60
CA ALA A 83 7.42 -7.79 6.39
C ALA A 83 7.37 -6.91 5.12
N LEU A 84 6.56 -5.85 5.12
CA LEU A 84 6.49 -4.89 4.02
C LEU A 84 7.78 -4.06 3.87
N ASN A 85 8.58 -3.91 4.93
CA ASN A 85 9.78 -3.06 4.96
C ASN A 85 10.78 -3.41 3.83
N THR A 86 10.91 -4.69 3.50
CA THR A 86 11.78 -5.18 2.41
C THR A 86 11.38 -4.60 1.04
N HIS A 87 10.10 -4.33 0.83
CA HIS A 87 9.56 -3.77 -0.42
C HIS A 87 9.29 -2.25 -0.33
N LEU A 88 9.26 -1.70 0.88
CA LEU A 88 8.84 -0.33 1.17
C LEU A 88 9.71 0.72 0.46
N LYS A 89 11.03 0.51 0.34
CA LYS A 89 11.96 1.43 -0.36
C LYS A 89 11.48 1.77 -1.78
N ASN A 90 10.97 0.77 -2.51
CA ASN A 90 10.52 0.93 -3.89
C ASN A 90 9.18 1.67 -3.97
N LEU A 91 8.31 1.46 -2.99
CA LEU A 91 6.99 2.08 -2.90
C LEU A 91 7.08 3.54 -2.48
N LEU A 92 7.95 3.85 -1.51
CA LEU A 92 8.20 5.21 -1.00
C LEU A 92 8.73 6.16 -2.09
N THR A 93 9.48 5.64 -3.06
CA THR A 93 9.99 6.46 -4.18
C THR A 93 8.83 7.05 -5.00
N SER A 94 7.72 6.31 -5.14
CA SER A 94 6.50 6.82 -5.79
C SER A 94 5.78 7.85 -4.92
N LEU A 95 5.73 7.64 -3.61
CA LEU A 95 5.08 8.55 -2.66
C LEU A 95 5.81 9.90 -2.54
N SER A 96 7.14 9.89 -2.53
CA SER A 96 7.97 11.10 -2.44
C SER A 96 7.64 12.12 -3.54
N LYS A 97 7.44 11.65 -4.78
CA LYS A 97 7.03 12.50 -5.91
C LYS A 97 5.64 13.12 -5.69
N ARG A 98 4.70 12.35 -5.14
CA ARG A 98 3.31 12.77 -4.89
C ARG A 98 3.18 13.67 -3.67
N LEU A 99 4.13 13.62 -2.73
CA LEU A 99 4.16 14.50 -1.55
C LEU A 99 4.38 15.98 -1.92
N MET A 100 5.01 16.26 -3.08
CA MET A 100 5.20 17.62 -3.58
C MET A 100 3.91 18.23 -4.14
N ASP A 101 2.92 17.40 -4.48
CA ASP A 101 1.62 17.83 -4.94
C ASP A 101 0.73 18.15 -3.73
N ARG A 102 0.34 19.43 -3.60
CA ARG A 102 -0.51 19.90 -2.49
C ARG A 102 -1.80 19.11 -2.37
N LYS A 103 -2.32 18.57 -3.48
CA LYS A 103 -3.54 17.77 -3.49
C LYS A 103 -3.39 16.46 -2.71
N TYR A 104 -2.24 15.79 -2.82
CA TYR A 104 -2.03 14.47 -2.22
C TYR A 104 -1.21 14.49 -0.93
N LYS A 105 -0.62 15.65 -0.58
CA LYS A 105 0.28 15.81 0.56
C LYS A 105 -0.29 15.24 1.86
N ASP A 106 -1.53 15.59 2.21
CA ASP A 106 -2.13 15.17 3.49
C ASP A 106 -2.42 13.66 3.50
N GLY A 107 -2.96 13.13 2.40
CA GLY A 107 -3.21 11.70 2.23
C GLY A 107 -1.93 10.86 2.29
N VAL A 108 -0.87 11.30 1.61
CA VAL A 108 0.44 10.63 1.64
C VAL A 108 1.06 10.72 3.03
N THR A 109 0.96 11.86 3.70
CA THR A 109 1.48 12.03 5.07
C THR A 109 0.78 11.07 6.03
N SER A 110 -0.55 11.01 6.01
CA SER A 110 -1.31 10.06 6.83
C SER A 110 -0.95 8.60 6.52
N ALA A 111 -0.73 8.26 5.25
CA ALA A 111 -0.29 6.93 4.86
C ALA A 111 1.11 6.60 5.41
N LEU A 112 2.06 7.52 5.34
CA LEU A 112 3.42 7.34 5.90
C LEU A 112 3.39 7.12 7.41
N GLN A 113 2.52 7.82 8.13
CA GLN A 113 2.32 7.63 9.57
C GLN A 113 1.80 6.24 9.90
N LYS A 114 0.84 5.72 9.14
CA LYS A 114 0.34 4.35 9.31
C LYS A 114 1.41 3.31 8.94
N LEU A 115 2.18 3.55 7.88
CA LEU A 115 3.30 2.70 7.50
C LEU A 115 4.37 2.66 8.61
N GLU A 116 4.65 3.79 9.26
CA GLU A 116 5.54 3.84 10.43
C GLU A 116 4.98 3.00 11.58
N GLN A 117 3.69 3.20 11.90
CA GLN A 117 3.00 2.50 12.98
C GLN A 117 3.03 0.97 12.79
N TYR A 118 2.73 0.49 11.59
CA TYR A 118 2.64 -0.96 11.32
C TYR A 118 4.01 -1.60 11.01
N GLY A 119 4.94 -0.85 10.43
CA GLY A 119 6.25 -1.37 10.02
C GLY A 119 7.26 -1.52 11.17
N GLY A 120 6.92 -1.09 12.38
CA GLY A 120 7.79 -1.21 13.56
C GLY A 120 9.02 -0.31 13.52
N LYS A 121 10.01 -0.58 14.38
CA LYS A 121 11.18 0.31 14.61
C LYS A 121 12.02 0.60 13.36
N GLU A 122 12.09 -0.35 12.42
CA GLU A 122 12.93 -0.21 11.22
C GLU A 122 12.29 0.66 10.14
N SER A 123 10.95 0.80 10.17
CA SER A 123 10.19 1.51 9.13
C SER A 123 10.58 2.99 9.04
N LEU A 124 10.80 3.65 10.17
CA LEU A 124 11.17 5.06 10.25
C LEU A 124 12.48 5.35 9.51
N GLY A 125 13.48 4.48 9.67
CA GLY A 125 14.77 4.62 8.98
C GLY A 125 14.62 4.48 7.47
N ILE A 126 13.76 3.55 7.03
CA ILE A 126 13.45 3.34 5.61
C ILE A 126 12.67 4.52 5.02
N ILE A 127 11.68 5.04 5.74
CA ILE A 127 10.89 6.21 5.34
C ILE A 127 11.80 7.44 5.22
N LYS A 128 12.58 7.76 6.27
CA LYS A 128 13.50 8.91 6.26
C LYS A 128 14.59 8.81 5.19
N SER A 129 15.03 7.61 4.84
CA SER A 129 15.99 7.40 3.75
C SER A 129 15.44 7.83 2.38
N LYS A 130 14.12 7.80 2.16
CA LYS A 130 13.48 8.21 0.90
C LYS A 130 12.74 9.53 0.97
N ILE A 131 12.31 9.92 2.16
CA ILE A 131 11.55 11.14 2.43
C ILE A 131 12.18 11.80 3.67
N PRO A 132 13.31 12.51 3.50
CA PRO A 132 14.04 13.11 4.63
C PRO A 132 13.21 14.16 5.40
N THR A 133 12.21 14.75 4.74
CA THR A 133 11.30 15.75 5.30
C THR A 133 10.18 15.15 6.15
N TYR A 134 10.09 13.83 6.27
CA TYR A 134 9.06 13.17 7.07
C TYR A 134 9.28 13.35 8.58
N CYS A 135 8.25 13.81 9.27
CA CYS A 135 8.20 13.92 10.74
C CYS A 135 7.52 12.68 11.33
N SER A 136 8.18 12.05 12.32
CA SER A 136 7.67 10.84 12.98
C SER A 136 6.47 11.15 13.87
N ILE A 137 5.59 10.16 14.03
CA ILE A 137 4.45 10.23 14.97
C ILE A 137 4.84 10.08 16.44
N TYR A 138 6.07 9.66 16.72
CA TYR A 138 6.59 9.47 18.08
C TYR A 138 7.52 10.60 18.54
N SER A 139 7.54 11.72 17.79
CA SER A 139 8.35 12.92 18.11
C SER A 139 7.65 13.84 19.10
#